data_AF-A0A7V2J5S5-F1
#
_entry.id   AF-A0A7V2J5S5-F1
#
_cell.length_a   1.000
_cell.length_b   1.000
_cell.length_c   1.000
_cell.angle_alpha   90.00
_cell.angle_beta   90.00
_cell.angle_gamma   90.00
#
_symmetry.space_group_name_H-M   'P 1'
#
loop_
_entity.id
_entity.type
_entity.pdbx_description
1 polymer ?
#
loop_
_entity_poly.entity_id
_entity_poly.type
_entity_poly.pdbx_seq_one_letter_code
_entity_poly.pdbx_strand_id
1 'polypeptide(L)' 'MKLFGTDGIRGKANHSPMTGEIAFEVGRAAAYVLNKEHGLHKILIGKDTRLSGYMLESALTSGICSMGMNV' A
#
# COMPACT_ATOMS: atom_id res chain seq x y z
N MET A 1 2.16 9.68 15.07
CA MET A 1 3.23 8.79 14.56
C MET A 1 3.51 9.15 13.11
N LYS A 2 4.79 9.19 12.71
CA LYS A 2 5.18 9.40 11.30
C LYS A 2 5.36 8.03 10.64
N LEU A 3 4.44 7.64 9.75
CA LEU A 3 4.51 6.35 9.05
C LEU A 3 5.59 6.33 7.96
N PHE A 4 5.71 7.42 7.20
CA PHE A 4 6.65 7.53 6.08
C PHE A 4 7.96 8.20 6.50
N GLY A 5 9.06 7.44 6.45
CA GLY A 5 10.43 7.96 6.50
C GLY A 5 11.00 8.20 5.10
N THR A 6 12.31 8.41 4.99
CA THR A 6 13.02 8.54 3.70
C THR A 6 12.76 7.36 2.77
N ASP A 7 12.65 6.16 3.35
CA ASP A 7 12.48 4.91 2.62
C ASP A 7 11.08 4.29 2.80
N GLY A 8 10.06 5.12 3.05
CA GLY A 8 8.69 4.68 3.26
C GLY A 8 8.44 4.12 4.67
N ILE A 9 7.51 3.17 4.77
CA ILE A 9 7.11 2.51 6.02
C ILE A 9 8.03 1.31 6.25
N ARG A 10 8.64 1.23 7.42
CA ARG A 10 9.57 0.15 7.79
C ARG A 10 9.25 -0.43 9.16
N GLY A 11 9.51 -1.72 9.32
CA GLY A 11 9.25 -2.45 10.56
C GLY A 11 9.28 -3.95 10.32
N LYS A 12 9.03 -4.71 11.38
CA LYS A 12 8.87 -6.17 11.30
C LYS A 12 7.46 -6.50 10.81
N ALA A 13 7.34 -7.35 9.80
CA ALA A 13 6.04 -7.79 9.30
C ALA A 13 5.16 -8.35 10.43
N ASN A 14 3.85 -8.09 10.35
CA ASN A 14 2.84 -8.38 11.39
C ASN A 14 3.02 -7.62 12.70
N HIS A 15 3.90 -6.62 12.75
CA HIS A 15 4.02 -5.71 13.89
C HIS A 15 3.89 -4.28 13.40
N SER A 16 3.27 -3.42 14.20
CA SER A 16 3.17 -2.00 13.86
C SER A 16 4.57 -1.39 13.63
N PRO A 17 4.78 -0.63 12.53
CA PRO A 17 3.78 -0.15 11.57
C PRO A 17 3.59 -1.02 10.30
N MET A 18 4.19 -2.22 10.22
CA MET A 18 4.14 -3.13 9.06
C MET A 18 3.08 -4.22 9.23
N THR A 19 1.80 -3.83 9.34
CA THR A 19 0.65 -4.75 9.39
C THR A 19 -0.17 -4.71 8.11
N GLY A 20 -0.99 -5.74 7.87
CA GLY A 20 -1.86 -5.80 6.70
C GLY A 20 -2.91 -4.69 6.68
N GLU A 21 -3.43 -4.31 7.84
CA GLU A 21 -4.42 -3.23 7.99
C GLU A 21 -3.81 -1.88 7.59
N ILE A 22 -2.57 -1.61 8.03
CA ILE A 22 -1.87 -0.39 7.62
C ILE A 22 -1.59 -0.41 6.12
N ALA A 23 -1.17 -1.54 5.56
CA ALA A 23 -0.95 -1.69 4.11
C ALA A 23 -2.24 -1.45 3.30
N PHE A 24 -3.38 -1.95 3.78
CA PHE A 24 -4.69 -1.71 3.19
C PHE A 24 -5.07 -0.21 3.18
N GLU A 25 -4.94 0.46 4.32
CA GLU A 25 -5.23 1.89 4.43
C GLU A 25 -4.26 2.74 3.60
N VAL A 26 -2.99 2.33 3.49
CA VAL A 26 -2.02 2.95 2.57
C VAL A 26 -2.43 2.78 1.12
N GLY A 27 -2.94 1.61 0.73
CA GLY A 27 -3.47 1.36 -0.61
C GLY A 27 -4.63 2.31 -0.95
N ARG A 28 -5.57 2.49 -0.01
CA ARG A 28 -6.68 3.45 -0.16
C ARG A 28 -6.21 4.89 -0.27
N ALA A 29 -5.25 5.28 0.58
CA ALA A 29 -4.67 6.62 0.56
C ALA A 29 -3.93 6.90 -0.75
N ALA A 30 -3.12 5.95 -1.22
CA ALA A 30 -2.42 6.06 -2.50
C ALA A 30 -3.42 6.20 -3.66
N ALA A 31 -4.47 5.39 -3.67
CA ALA A 31 -5.50 5.46 -4.68
C ALA A 31 -6.23 6.82 -4.70
N TYR A 32 -6.60 7.32 -3.52
CA TYR A 32 -7.23 8.64 -3.40
C TYR A 32 -6.34 9.77 -3.93
N VAL A 33 -5.06 9.80 -3.52
CA VAL A 33 -4.12 10.85 -3.92
C VAL A 33 -3.84 10.80 -5.42
N LEU A 34 -3.51 9.62 -5.96
CA LEU A 34 -3.18 9.47 -7.38
C LEU A 34 -4.38 9.76 -8.30
N ASN A 35 -5.59 9.37 -7.88
CA ASN A 35 -6.78 9.68 -8.65
C ASN A 35 -7.11 11.18 -8.61
N LYS A 36 -7.06 11.79 -7.43
CA LYS A 36 -7.40 13.22 -7.26
C LYS A 36 -6.40 14.16 -7.92
N GLU A 37 -5.11 13.87 -7.81
CA GLU A 37 -4.06 14.80 -8.25
C GLU A 37 -3.63 14.57 -9.70
N HIS A 38 -3.76 13.34 -10.22
CA HIS A 38 -3.23 12.98 -11.53
C HIS A 38 -4.27 12.36 -12.48
N GLY A 39 -5.52 12.13 -12.04
CA GLY A 39 -6.54 11.46 -12.86
C GLY A 39 -6.14 10.04 -13.26
N LEU A 40 -5.23 9.41 -12.51
CA LEU A 40 -4.76 8.06 -12.79
C LEU A 40 -5.79 7.05 -12.31
N HIS A 41 -5.86 5.93 -13.02
CA HIS A 41 -6.76 4.81 -12.72
C HIS A 41 -6.04 3.46 -12.64
N LYS A 42 -4.71 3.46 -12.72
CA LYS A 42 -3.87 2.25 -12.67
C LYS A 42 -2.67 2.46 -11.75
N ILE A 43 -2.35 1.47 -10.91
CA ILE A 43 -1.21 1.48 -10.00
C ILE A 43 -0.40 0.20 -10.21
N LEU A 44 0.91 0.33 -10.46
CA LEU A 44 1.81 -0.81 -10.51
C LEU A 44 2.37 -1.11 -9.11
N ILE A 45 2.23 -2.34 -8.63
CA ILE A 45 2.86 -2.79 -7.37
C ILE A 45 4.12 -3.59 -7.68
N GLY A 46 5.26 -3.10 -7.22
CA GLY A 46 6.52 -3.84 -7.19
C GLY A 46 6.76 -4.48 -5.83
N LYS A 47 7.17 -5.75 -5.79
CA LYS A 47 7.57 -6.46 -4.57
C LYS A 47 8.93 -7.13 -4.73
N ASP A 48 9.59 -7.37 -3.61
CA ASP A 48 10.80 -8.19 -3.56
C ASP A 48 10.47 -9.68 -3.30
N THR A 49 11.49 -10.47 -2.96
CA THR A 49 11.37 -11.91 -2.70
C THR A 49 11.00 -12.25 -1.24
N ARG A 50 10.74 -11.26 -0.37
CA ARG A 50 10.41 -11.53 1.04
C ARG A 50 9.03 -12.18 1.16
N LEU A 51 8.91 -13.14 2.07
CA LEU A 51 7.64 -13.82 2.34
C LEU A 51 6.52 -12.85 2.77
N SER A 52 6.87 -11.80 3.53
CA SER A 52 5.93 -10.75 3.91
C SER A 52 5.39 -9.96 2.72
N GLY A 53 6.06 -9.99 1.57
CA GLY A 53 5.66 -9.32 0.35
C GLY A 53 4.27 -9.76 -0.13
N TYR A 54 3.94 -11.05 -0.06
CA TYR A 54 2.63 -11.57 -0.50
C TYR A 54 1.47 -10.98 0.30
N MET A 55 1.64 -10.89 1.62
CA MET A 55 0.64 -10.31 2.52
C MET A 55 0.46 -8.81 2.25
N LEU A 56 1.58 -8.08 2.16
CA LEU A 56 1.55 -6.62 1.94
C LEU A 56 1.01 -6.27 0.56
N GLU A 57 1.40 -7.02 -0.48
CA GLU A 57 0.87 -6.92 -1.84
C GLU A 57 -0.65 -7.12 -1.83
N SER A 58 -1.12 -8.24 -1.27
CA SER A 58 -2.57 -8.55 -1.25
C SER A 58 -3.38 -7.49 -0.51
N ALA A 59 -2.86 -6.96 0.60
CA ALA A 59 -3.49 -5.90 1.36
C ALA A 59 -3.52 -4.57 0.60
N LEU A 60 -2.39 -4.17 -0.01
CA LEU A 60 -2.30 -2.98 -0.86
C LEU A 60 -3.27 -3.06 -2.04
N THR A 61 -3.25 -4.18 -2.78
CA THR A 61 -4.14 -4.43 -3.91
C THR A 61 -5.60 -4.31 -3.49
N SER A 62 -5.97 -4.92 -2.37
CA SER A 62 -7.34 -4.83 -1.85
C SER A 62 -7.75 -3.39 -1.51
N GLY A 63 -6.86 -2.62 -0.90
CA GLY A 63 -7.08 -1.20 -0.60
C GLY A 63 -7.27 -0.36 -1.86
N ILE A 64 -6.42 -0.56 -2.87
CA ILE A 64 -6.48 0.15 -4.15
C ILE A 64 -7.77 -0.19 -4.91
N CYS A 65 -8.09 -1.49 -5.05
CA CYS A 65 -9.29 -1.95 -5.73
C CYS A 65 -10.58 -1.48 -5.04
N SER A 66 -10.59 -1.35 -3.71
CA SER A 66 -11.74 -0.82 -2.96
C SER A 66 -12.09 0.63 -3.32
N MET A 67 -11.12 1.37 -3.87
CA MET A 67 -11.27 2.76 -4.31
C MET A 67 -11.58 2.85 -5.82
N GLY A 68 -11.84 1.72 -6.49
CA GLY A 68 -12.19 1.68 -7.92
C GLY A 68 -11.01 1.85 -8.87
N MET A 69 -9.78 1.71 -8.37
CA MET A 69 -8.56 1.74 -9.19
C MET A 69 -8.15 0.33 -9.62
N ASN A 70 -7.44 0.26 -10.75
CA ASN A 70 -6.88 -0.97 -11.27
C ASN A 70 -5.43 -1.17 -10.80
N VAL A 71 -5.03 -2.42 -10.57
CA VAL A 71 -3.66 -2.82 -10.17
C VAL A 71 -3.07 -3.70 -11.25
#